data_AF-T0XWQ4-F1
#
_entry.id   AF-T0XWQ4-F1
#
_cell.length_a   1.000
_cell.length_b   1.000
_cell.length_c   1.000
_cell.angle_alpha   90.00
_cell.angle_beta   90.00
_cell.angle_gamma   90.00
#
_symmetry.space_group_name_H-M   'P 1'
#
loop_
_entity.id
_entity.type
_entity.pdbx_description
1 polymer ?
#
loop_
_entity_poly.entity_id
_entity_poly.type
_entity_poly.pdbx_seq_one_letter_code
_entity_poly.pdbx_strand_id
1 'polypeptide(L)'
;LEVLPVIPPELRPMVQLDGGRFATSDLNDLYRRVINRNNRLKRLLELGAPEIIVRNEKRMLQEAVDALIDNGRRGRAITGTGNRKLKSLSDMLKGKQGRFRQNLLGKRVDYSGRSVIVVGPEMNLNQCGLPKRMALELFKPFVMRELVNQGFTQNIK
;
A
#
# COMPACT_ATOMS: atom_id res chain seq x y z
N LEU A 1 4.45 21.33 15.73
CA LEU A 1 3.26 20.51 15.38
C LEU A 1 2.52 20.24 16.68
N GLU A 2 1.36 20.86 16.88
CA GLU A 2 0.54 20.65 18.08
C GLU A 2 -0.47 19.51 17.90
N VAL A 3 -0.90 19.29 16.66
CA VAL A 3 -1.83 18.21 16.27
C VAL A 3 -1.19 17.41 15.13
N LEU A 4 -1.27 16.08 15.21
CA LEU A 4 -0.74 15.16 14.21
C LEU A 4 -1.90 14.43 13.49
N PRO A 5 -2.04 14.59 12.16
CA PRO A 5 -3.10 13.89 11.43
C PRO A 5 -2.84 12.39 11.34
N VAL A 6 -3.93 11.62 11.38
CA VAL A 6 -3.91 10.15 11.22
C VAL A 6 -4.48 9.80 9.86
N ILE A 7 -3.70 9.08 9.04
CA ILE A 7 -4.14 8.65 7.72
C ILE A 7 -5.35 7.69 7.83
N PRO A 8 -6.31 7.72 6.88
CA PRO A 8 -7.47 6.83 6.87
C PRO A 8 -7.09 5.35 7.02
N PRO A 9 -7.89 4.53 7.75
CA PRO A 9 -7.59 3.11 7.98
C PRO A 9 -7.38 2.29 6.71
N GLU A 10 -8.12 2.61 5.63
CA GLU A 10 -8.00 1.94 4.33
C GLU A 10 -6.60 2.06 3.71
N LEU A 11 -5.88 3.14 4.02
CA LEU A 11 -4.51 3.36 3.55
C LEU A 11 -3.45 2.70 4.46
N ARG A 12 -3.88 2.13 5.60
CA ARG A 12 -3.06 1.40 6.57
C ARG A 12 -3.79 0.13 7.06
N PRO A 13 -4.12 -0.80 6.15
CA PRO A 13 -5.02 -1.90 6.46
C PRO A 13 -4.41 -2.87 7.49
N MET A 14 -5.29 -3.56 8.19
CA MET A 14 -5.01 -4.72 9.01
C MET A 14 -5.81 -5.88 8.43
N VAL A 15 -5.13 -6.90 7.94
CA VAL A 15 -5.74 -8.03 7.22
C VAL A 15 -5.51 -9.30 8.01
N GLN A 16 -6.57 -10.07 8.23
CA GLN A 16 -6.47 -11.38 8.84
C GLN A 16 -5.92 -12.38 7.80
N LEU A 17 -4.93 -13.16 8.21
CA LEU A 17 -4.35 -14.25 7.44
C LEU A 17 -4.91 -15.59 7.94
N ASP A 18 -4.75 -16.62 7.12
CA ASP A 18 -5.07 -17.99 7.50
C ASP A 18 -4.33 -18.39 8.79
N GLY A 19 -5.02 -19.15 9.65
CA GLY A 19 -4.50 -19.55 10.95
C GLY A 19 -4.58 -18.46 12.03
N GLY A 20 -5.45 -17.46 11.87
CA GLY A 20 -5.76 -16.47 12.93
C GLY A 20 -4.68 -15.40 13.15
N ARG A 21 -3.70 -15.31 12.27
CA ARG A 21 -2.66 -14.27 12.31
C ARG A 21 -3.16 -12.98 11.68
N PHE A 22 -2.56 -11.85 12.03
CA PHE A 22 -2.88 -10.55 11.42
C PHE A 22 -1.64 -9.93 10.77
N ALA A 23 -1.79 -9.47 9.53
CA ALA A 23 -0.84 -8.62 8.86
C ALA A 23 -1.25 -7.15 9.05
N THR A 24 -0.33 -6.31 9.51
CA THR A 24 -0.58 -4.89 9.72
C THR A 24 0.42 -4.05 8.92
N SER A 25 -0.03 -2.89 8.45
CA SER A 25 0.87 -1.88 7.88
C SER A 25 1.85 -1.35 8.94
N ASP A 26 3.11 -1.14 8.56
CA ASP A 26 4.17 -0.55 9.41
C ASP A 26 3.75 0.79 10.03
N LEU A 27 2.91 1.57 9.34
CA LEU A 27 2.37 2.82 9.85
C LEU A 27 1.57 2.64 11.14
N ASN A 28 0.82 1.53 11.28
CA ASN A 28 0.04 1.28 12.50
C ASN A 28 0.95 1.17 13.73
N ASP A 29 2.12 0.56 13.58
CA ASP A 29 3.10 0.45 14.65
C ASP A 29 3.73 1.81 15.00
N LEU A 30 4.02 2.63 13.99
CA LEU A 30 4.57 3.98 14.19
C LEU A 30 3.54 4.89 14.87
N TYR A 31 2.28 4.88 14.42
CA TYR A 31 1.19 5.62 15.06
C TYR A 31 0.95 5.16 16.50
N ARG A 32 0.92 3.84 16.74
CA ARG A 32 0.75 3.27 18.08
C ARG A 32 1.85 3.75 19.04
N ARG A 33 3.10 3.83 18.58
CA ARG A 33 4.22 4.36 19.37
C ARG A 33 3.99 5.83 19.76
N VAL A 34 3.59 6.68 18.81
CA VAL A 34 3.29 8.10 19.08
C VAL A 34 2.16 8.23 20.11
N ILE A 35 1.06 7.51 19.91
CA ILE A 35 -0.11 7.54 20.82
C ILE A 35 0.30 7.12 22.24
N ASN A 36 1.03 6.01 22.37
CA ASN A 36 1.46 5.51 23.67
C ASN A 36 2.38 6.49 24.40
N ARG A 37 3.32 7.12 23.67
CA ARG A 37 4.22 8.14 24.25
C ARG A 37 3.47 9.40 24.65
N ASN A 38 2.51 9.85 23.84
CA ASN A 38 1.69 11.02 24.14
C ASN A 38 0.82 10.79 25.38
N ASN A 39 0.16 9.63 25.47
CA ASN A 39 -0.66 9.27 26.62
C ASN A 39 0.18 9.13 27.90
N ARG A 40 1.39 8.58 27.79
CA ARG A 40 2.34 8.50 28.91
C ARG A 40 2.80 9.88 29.37
N LEU A 41 3.14 10.77 28.44
CA LEU A 41 3.52 12.15 28.75
C LEU A 41 2.38 12.88 29.47
N LYS A 42 1.13 12.73 28.99
CA LYS A 42 -0.05 13.32 29.63
C LYS A 42 -0.19 12.86 31.09
N ARG A 43 -0.09 11.55 31.35
CA ARG A 43 -0.13 10.99 32.71
C ARG A 43 1.01 11.50 33.60
N LEU A 44 2.22 11.64 33.07
CA LEU A 44 3.37 12.15 33.84
C LEU A 44 3.16 13.61 34.26
N LEU A 45 2.53 14.42 33.41
CA LEU A 45 2.19 15.81 33.73
C LEU A 45 1.08 15.87 34.80
N GLU A 46 0.05 15.04 34.69
CA GLU A 46 -1.05 14.95 35.67
C GLU A 46 -0.55 14.54 37.07
N LEU A 47 0.46 13.67 37.14
CA LEU A 47 1.06 13.20 38.39
C LEU A 47 2.12 14.13 38.97
N GLY A 48 2.42 15.27 38.32
CA GLY A 48 3.47 16.18 38.76
C GLY A 48 4.87 15.55 38.76
N ALA A 49 5.16 14.66 37.79
CA ALA A 49 6.44 13.98 37.72
C ALA A 49 7.61 14.97 37.57
N PRO A 50 8.81 14.66 38.11
CA PRO A 50 9.99 15.51 38.02
C PRO A 50 10.32 15.94 36.59
N GLU A 51 10.83 17.17 36.42
CA GLU A 51 11.14 17.74 35.10
C GLU A 51 12.03 16.84 34.23
N ILE A 52 12.99 16.14 34.85
CA ILE A 52 13.93 15.25 34.13
C ILE A 52 13.15 14.14 33.40
N ILE A 53 12.16 13.54 34.07
CA ILE A 53 11.34 12.46 33.50
C ILE A 53 10.46 13.02 32.37
N VAL A 54 9.84 14.19 32.60
CA VAL A 54 9.02 14.88 31.60
C VAL A 54 9.83 15.26 30.36
N ARG A 55 11.05 15.80 30.53
CA ARG A 55 11.96 16.13 29.42
C ARG A 55 12.33 14.89 28.61
N ASN A 56 12.62 13.77 29.27
CA ASN A 56 12.93 12.53 28.58
C ASN A 56 11.73 11.98 27.80
N GLU A 57 10.51 12.05 28.36
CA GLU A 57 9.32 11.59 27.65
C GLU A 57 8.97 12.51 26.47
N LYS A 58 9.18 13.83 26.60
CA LYS A 58 9.07 14.78 25.48
C LYS A 58 10.06 14.44 24.36
N ARG A 59 11.33 14.14 24.69
CA ARG A 59 12.33 13.67 23.71
C ARG A 59 11.86 12.37 23.02
N MET A 60 11.35 11.41 23.78
CA MET A 60 10.89 10.14 23.24
C MET A 60 9.66 10.27 22.34
N LEU A 61 8.75 11.19 22.67
CA LEU A 61 7.62 11.54 21.81
C LEU A 61 8.11 12.18 20.51
N GLN A 62 9.07 13.10 20.56
CA GLN A 62 9.66 13.71 19.37
C GLN A 62 10.29 12.64 18.46
N GLU A 63 11.06 11.71 19.00
CA GLU A 63 11.67 10.62 18.22
C GLU A 63 10.63 9.69 17.59
N ALA A 64 9.50 9.45 18.28
CA ALA A 64 8.39 8.67 17.72
C ALA A 64 7.71 9.38 16.55
N VAL A 65 7.53 10.70 16.64
CA VAL A 65 6.97 11.53 15.56
C VAL A 65 7.94 11.61 14.37
N ASP A 66 9.24 11.80 14.64
CA ASP A 66 10.28 11.79 13.61
C ASP A 66 10.27 10.46 12.85
N ALA A 67 10.19 9.33 13.56
CA ALA A 67 10.14 8.01 12.94
C ALA A 67 8.85 7.76 12.13
N LEU A 68 7.71 8.32 12.53
CA LEU A 68 6.48 8.24 11.74
C LEU A 68 6.62 8.98 10.40
N ILE A 69 7.24 10.17 10.42
CA ILE A 69 7.37 11.02 9.24
C ILE A 69 8.48 10.52 8.31
N ASP A 70 9.67 10.27 8.84
CA ASP A 70 10.87 9.89 8.07
C ASP A 70 11.80 9.01 8.93
N ASN A 71 11.54 7.69 8.93
CA ASN A 71 12.23 6.74 9.79
C ASN A 71 13.70 6.55 9.38
N GLY A 72 14.61 6.89 10.29
CA GLY A 72 16.06 6.75 10.06
C GLY A 72 16.73 7.98 9.44
N ARG A 73 16.01 9.10 9.27
CA ARG A 73 16.63 10.38 8.92
C ARG A 73 17.51 10.93 10.04
N ARG A 74 17.11 10.70 11.29
CA ARG A 74 17.89 11.05 12.49
C ARG A 74 18.04 9.80 13.37
N GLY A 75 19.29 9.45 13.65
CA GLY A 75 19.61 8.30 14.51
C GLY A 75 19.30 6.93 13.89
N ARG A 76 19.19 5.92 14.76
CA ARG A 76 18.92 4.54 14.34
C ARG A 76 17.44 4.36 14.01
N ALA A 77 17.16 3.87 12.80
CA ALA A 77 15.80 3.59 12.36
C ALA A 77 15.10 2.59 13.30
N ILE A 78 13.82 2.83 13.58
CA ILE A 78 12.98 1.90 14.32
C ILE A 78 12.78 0.64 13.49
N THR A 79 13.11 -0.50 14.09
CA THR A 79 12.93 -1.82 13.49
C THR A 79 11.74 -2.55 14.12
N GLY A 80 11.04 -3.32 13.28
CA GLY A 80 10.01 -4.26 13.69
C GLY A 80 10.58 -5.67 13.86
N THR A 81 9.69 -6.65 13.79
CA THR A 81 10.03 -8.08 13.86
C THR A 81 11.05 -8.44 12.77
N GLY A 82 12.02 -9.28 13.11
CA GLY A 82 13.10 -9.68 12.18
C GLY A 82 14.08 -8.56 11.84
N ASN A 83 14.21 -7.54 12.70
CA ASN A 83 15.13 -6.41 12.56
C ASN A 83 14.94 -5.60 11.25
N ARG A 84 13.77 -5.74 10.60
CA ARG A 84 13.40 -4.99 9.40
C ARG A 84 13.04 -3.56 9.81
N LYS A 85 13.59 -2.56 9.11
CA LYS A 85 13.20 -1.15 9.29
C LYS A 85 11.74 -0.96 8.90
N LEU A 86 10.98 -0.28 9.77
CA LEU A 86 9.58 0.07 9.49
C LEU A 86 9.53 1.17 8.43
N LYS A 87 8.61 1.06 7.47
CA LYS A 87 8.38 2.09 6.45
C LYS A 87 7.59 3.26 7.03
N SER A 88 8.15 4.47 6.89
CA SER A 88 7.52 5.73 7.29
C SER A 88 6.61 6.33 6.21
N LEU A 89 5.94 7.44 6.53
CA LEU A 89 5.14 8.19 5.54
C LEU A 89 5.97 8.66 4.36
N SER A 90 7.21 9.12 4.59
CA SER A 90 8.12 9.54 3.52
C SER A 90 8.53 8.37 2.62
N ASP A 91 8.76 7.19 3.19
CA ASP A 91 9.13 5.98 2.44
C ASP A 91 8.00 5.50 1.52
N MET A 92 6.74 5.78 1.88
CA MET A 92 5.61 5.47 1.02
C MET A 92 5.59 6.31 -0.27
N LEU A 93 6.19 7.50 -0.25
CA LEU A 93 6.23 8.39 -1.40
C LEU A 93 7.50 8.20 -2.24
N LYS A 94 8.64 7.96 -1.58
CA LYS A 94 9.97 7.93 -2.21
C LYS A 94 10.33 6.55 -2.77
N GLY A 95 11.31 6.53 -3.67
CA GLY A 95 11.91 5.30 -4.19
C GLY A 95 11.11 4.60 -5.30
N LYS A 96 11.64 3.49 -5.80
CA LYS A 96 11.05 2.71 -6.91
C LYS A 96 9.70 2.09 -6.54
N GLN A 97 9.56 1.65 -5.28
CA GLN A 97 8.33 1.09 -4.71
C GLN A 97 7.44 2.16 -4.05
N GLY A 98 7.77 3.45 -4.23
CA GLY A 98 6.98 4.56 -3.73
C GLY A 98 5.77 4.84 -4.62
N ARG A 99 4.76 5.49 -4.06
CA ARG A 99 3.47 5.78 -4.72
C ARG A 99 3.64 6.49 -6.06
N PHE A 100 4.54 7.48 -6.16
CA PHE A 100 4.74 8.22 -7.41
C PHE A 100 5.18 7.30 -8.55
N ARG A 101 6.23 6.49 -8.33
CA ARG A 101 6.79 5.68 -9.40
C ARG A 101 5.98 4.42 -9.69
N GLN A 102 5.45 3.78 -8.65
CA GLN A 102 4.80 2.48 -8.80
C GLN A 102 3.29 2.56 -9.06
N ASN A 103 2.61 3.60 -8.57
CA ASN A 103 1.15 3.68 -8.61
C ASN A 103 0.62 4.84 -9.45
N LEU A 104 1.40 5.91 -9.65
CA LEU A 104 0.99 7.05 -10.47
C LEU A 104 1.52 6.94 -11.90
N LEU A 105 2.82 6.67 -12.08
CA LEU A 105 3.42 6.58 -13.43
C LEU A 105 3.13 5.25 -14.14
N GLY A 106 2.92 4.18 -13.39
CA GLY A 106 2.54 2.87 -13.91
C GLY A 106 1.32 2.35 -13.17
N LYS A 107 0.38 1.78 -13.90
CA LYS A 107 -0.81 1.13 -13.32
C LYS A 107 -1.03 -0.21 -13.98
N ARG A 108 -1.61 -1.14 -13.23
CA ARG A 108 -2.20 -2.34 -13.82
C ARG A 108 -3.46 -1.90 -14.56
N VAL A 109 -3.66 -2.47 -15.73
CA VAL A 109 -4.77 -2.13 -16.62
C VAL A 109 -5.56 -3.40 -16.93
N ASP A 110 -6.88 -3.26 -16.94
CA ASP A 110 -7.80 -4.31 -17.40
C ASP A 110 -7.72 -4.43 -18.93
N TYR A 111 -8.35 -5.46 -19.49
CA TYR A 111 -8.30 -5.77 -20.93
C TYR A 111 -6.87 -5.91 -21.47
N SER A 112 -5.99 -6.50 -20.67
CA SER A 112 -4.60 -6.78 -21.04
C SER A 112 -4.27 -8.25 -20.86
N GLY A 113 -3.31 -8.75 -21.65
CA GLY A 113 -2.88 -10.15 -21.64
C GLY A 113 -1.40 -10.29 -22.01
N ARG A 114 -0.80 -11.43 -21.66
CA ARG A 114 0.57 -11.77 -22.04
C ARG A 114 0.67 -13.21 -22.49
N SER A 115 1.44 -13.47 -23.55
CA SER A 115 1.76 -14.81 -24.04
C SER A 115 3.19 -14.84 -24.57
N VAL A 116 3.67 -16.04 -24.91
CA VAL A 116 4.93 -16.25 -25.62
C VAL A 116 4.72 -15.88 -27.09
N ILE A 117 5.69 -15.17 -27.67
CA ILE A 117 5.72 -14.83 -29.10
C ILE A 117 6.35 -15.96 -29.90
N VAL A 118 5.77 -16.27 -31.06
CA VAL A 118 6.27 -17.28 -32.01
C VAL A 118 6.24 -16.65 -33.42
N VAL A 119 7.15 -17.08 -34.29
CA VAL A 119 7.21 -16.58 -35.67
C VAL A 119 5.97 -17.05 -36.47
N GLY A 120 5.35 -16.15 -37.22
CA GLY A 120 4.25 -16.43 -38.15
C GLY A 120 4.57 -15.87 -39.54
N PRO A 121 5.33 -16.61 -40.37
CA PRO A 121 5.87 -16.11 -41.64
C PRO A 121 4.80 -15.74 -42.68
N GLU A 122 3.58 -16.26 -42.55
CA GLU A 122 2.44 -16.01 -43.43
C GLU A 122 1.65 -14.72 -43.14
N MET A 123 1.99 -14.00 -42.06
CA MET A 123 1.27 -12.80 -41.63
C MET A 123 1.77 -11.52 -42.33
N ASN A 124 0.85 -10.61 -42.63
CA ASN A 124 1.20 -9.28 -43.12
C ASN A 124 1.78 -8.39 -42.00
N LEU A 125 2.48 -7.32 -42.37
CA LEU A 125 3.12 -6.38 -41.43
C LEU A 125 2.15 -5.76 -40.40
N ASN A 126 0.87 -5.62 -40.74
CA ASN A 126 -0.17 -5.05 -39.91
C ASN A 126 -1.01 -6.09 -39.13
N GLN A 127 -0.60 -7.35 -39.12
CA GLN A 127 -1.33 -8.45 -38.48
C GLN A 127 -0.55 -9.07 -37.33
N CYS A 128 -1.27 -9.66 -36.37
CA CYS A 128 -0.69 -10.52 -35.34
C CYS A 128 -1.64 -11.67 -35.00
N GLY A 129 -1.07 -12.83 -34.67
CA GLY A 129 -1.84 -13.99 -34.23
C GLY A 129 -2.19 -13.88 -32.74
N LEU A 130 -3.48 -13.95 -32.42
CA LEU A 130 -3.95 -14.02 -31.04
C LEU A 130 -4.54 -15.41 -30.72
N PRO A 131 -4.14 -16.05 -29.60
CA PRO A 131 -4.79 -17.29 -29.16
C PRO A 131 -6.29 -17.07 -28.92
N LYS A 132 -7.14 -17.96 -29.45
CA LYS A 132 -8.61 -17.84 -29.35
C LYS A 132 -9.11 -17.61 -27.92
N ARG A 133 -8.54 -18.31 -26.93
CA ARG A 133 -8.90 -18.14 -25.51
C ARG A 133 -8.56 -16.74 -24.98
N MET A 134 -7.43 -16.19 -25.40
CA MET A 134 -7.02 -14.84 -25.01
C MET A 134 -7.93 -13.79 -25.67
N ALA A 135 -8.20 -13.94 -26.97
CA ALA A 135 -9.13 -13.06 -27.67
C ALA A 135 -10.52 -13.07 -27.02
N LEU A 136 -11.03 -14.25 -26.65
CA LEU A 136 -12.35 -14.37 -26.00
C LEU A 136 -12.43 -13.59 -24.68
N GLU A 137 -11.39 -13.66 -23.83
CA GLU A 137 -11.39 -12.90 -22.57
C GLU A 137 -11.17 -11.40 -22.77
N LEU A 138 -10.25 -11.00 -23.67
CA LEU A 138 -10.00 -9.59 -23.96
C LEU A 138 -11.22 -8.88 -24.55
N PHE A 139 -11.95 -9.57 -25.42
CA PHE A 139 -13.12 -9.02 -26.11
C PHE A 139 -14.45 -9.45 -25.48
N LYS A 140 -14.44 -10.03 -24.28
CA LYS A 140 -15.62 -10.61 -23.62
C LYS A 140 -16.84 -9.67 -23.61
N PRO A 141 -16.73 -8.38 -23.25
CA PRO A 141 -17.90 -7.49 -23.27
C PRO A 141 -18.47 -7.28 -24.68
N PHE A 142 -17.62 -7.25 -25.70
CA PHE A 142 -18.03 -7.07 -27.11
C PHE A 142 -18.71 -8.33 -27.65
N VAL A 143 -18.15 -9.51 -27.36
CA VAL A 143 -18.73 -10.79 -27.76
C VAL A 143 -20.10 -10.99 -27.10
N MET A 144 -20.21 -10.72 -25.80
CA MET A 144 -21.49 -10.82 -25.08
C MET A 144 -22.55 -9.88 -25.66
N ARG A 145 -22.19 -8.64 -25.99
CA ARG A 145 -23.10 -7.69 -26.63
C ARG A 145 -23.58 -8.20 -27.99
N GLU A 146 -22.68 -8.76 -28.79
CA GLU A 146 -23.01 -9.25 -30.12
C GLU A 146 -23.93 -10.48 -30.09
N LEU A 147 -23.72 -11.40 -29.13
CA LEU A 147 -24.59 -12.56 -28.93
C LEU A 147 -26.03 -12.16 -28.58
N VAL A 148 -26.20 -11.12 -27.78
CA VAL A 148 -27.53 -10.58 -27.45
C VAL A 148 -28.16 -9.90 -28.68
N ASN A 149 -27.40 -9.08 -29.40
CA ASN A 149 -27.90 -8.39 -30.59
C ASN A 149 -28.37 -9.35 -31.69
N GLN A 150 -27.67 -10.47 -31.86
CA GLN A 150 -28.02 -11.50 -32.83
C GLN A 150 -29.11 -12.46 -32.34
N GLY A 151 -29.61 -12.28 -31.11
CA GLY A 151 -30.68 -13.09 -30.54
C GLY A 151 -30.26 -14.49 -30.08
N PHE A 152 -28.95 -14.77 -30.02
CA PHE A 152 -28.45 -16.06 -29.51
C PHE A 152 -28.65 -16.20 -28.00
N THR A 153 -28.68 -15.09 -27.27
CA THR A 153 -28.97 -15.07 -25.83
C THR A 153 -29.97 -13.97 -25.49
N GLN A 154 -30.92 -14.28 -24.60
CA GLN A 154 -31.94 -13.32 -24.19
C GLN A 154 -31.41 -12.28 -23.19
N ASN A 155 -30.36 -12.60 -22.43
CA ASN A 155 -29.80 -11.76 -21.38
C ASN A 155 -28.26 -11.77 -21.37
N ILE A 156 -27.66 -10.76 -20.73
CA ILE A 156 -26.20 -10.56 -20.56
C ILE A 156 -25.63 -11.40 -19.39
N LYS A 157 -26.48 -12.02 -18.56
CA LYS A 157 -26.05 -12.82 -17.41
C LYS A 157 -25.81 -14.28 -17.78
#